data_AF-A0A9C9XBV1-F1
#
_entry.id   AF-A0A9C9XBV1-F1
#
_cell.length_a   1.000
_cell.length_b   1.000
_cell.length_c   1.000
_cell.angle_alpha   90.00
_cell.angle_beta   90.00
_cell.angle_gamma   90.00
#
_symmetry.space_group_name_H-M   'P 1'
#
loop_
_entity.id
_entity.type
_entity.pdbx_description
1 polymer ?
#
loop_
_entity_poly.entity_id
_entity_poly.type
_entity_poly.pdbx_seq_one_letter_code
_entity_poly.pdbx_strand_id
1 'polypeptide(L)' 'MEVIYSLIPGMIFFGLIMVGVLIWAVKKGQYEDLDGDANRILMDDDDALLPGNDEEKQRKTDRRNWPDAD' A
#
# COMPACT_ATOMS: atom_id res chain seq x y z
N MET A 1 -27.63 25.90 29.35
CA MET A 1 -27.83 24.46 29.63
C MET A 1 -28.43 23.70 28.44
N GLU A 2 -29.16 24.35 27.53
CA GLU A 2 -29.81 23.68 26.38
C GLU A 2 -28.84 23.02 25.38
N VAL A 3 -27.70 23.65 25.09
CA VAL A 3 -26.67 23.13 24.16
C VAL A 3 -26.16 21.75 24.55
N ILE A 4 -26.06 21.44 25.84
CA ILE A 4 -25.52 20.15 26.30
C ILE A 4 -26.41 18.99 25.82
N TYR A 5 -27.73 19.21 25.71
CA TYR A 5 -28.68 18.20 25.27
C TYR A 5 -28.55 17.85 23.79
N SER A 6 -28.05 18.75 22.94
CA SER A 6 -27.72 18.43 21.54
C SER A 6 -26.28 17.93 21.38
N LEU A 7 -25.36 18.43 22.21
CA LEU A 7 -23.94 18.12 22.10
C LEU A 7 -23.59 16.69 22.52
N ILE A 8 -24.19 16.18 23.61
CA ILE A 8 -23.97 14.81 24.10
C ILE A 8 -24.36 13.77 23.03
N PRO A 9 -25.60 13.76 22.50
CA PRO A 9 -25.97 12.79 21.47
C PRO A 9 -25.21 13.02 20.17
N GLY A 10 -24.89 14.27 19.81
CA GLY A 10 -24.05 14.58 18.66
C GLY A 10 -22.67 13.92 18.75
N MET A 11 -21.99 14.05 19.89
CA MET A 11 -20.68 13.42 20.09
C MET A 11 -20.75 11.89 20.11
N ILE A 12 -21.78 11.30 20.71
CA ILE A 12 -21.98 9.84 20.66
C ILE A 12 -22.17 9.39 19.21
N PHE A 13 -22.96 10.11 18.41
CA PHE A 13 -23.18 9.80 17.00
C PHE A 13 -21.90 9.86 16.18
N PHE A 14 -21.10 10.93 16.33
CA PHE A 14 -19.80 11.04 15.67
C PHE A 14 -18.83 9.94 16.12
N GLY A 15 -18.82 9.60 17.41
CA GLY A 15 -18.03 8.48 17.94
C GLY A 15 -18.41 7.15 17.29
N LEU A 16 -19.70 6.87 17.13
CA LEU A 16 -20.19 5.66 16.46
C LEU A 16 -19.79 5.64 14.98
N ILE A 17 -19.88 6.77 14.28
CA ILE A 17 -19.40 6.88 12.88
C ILE A 17 -17.91 6.56 12.82
N MET A 18 -17.10 7.16 13.69
CA MET A 18 -15.66 6.96 13.72
C MET A 18 -15.30 5.48 13.93
N VAL A 19 -15.95 4.81 14.89
CA VAL A 19 -15.76 3.38 15.14
C VAL A 19 -16.23 2.54 13.94
N GLY A 20 -17.36 2.89 13.33
CA GLY A 20 -17.87 2.21 12.14
C GLY A 20 -16.90 2.29 10.95
N VAL A 21 -16.32 3.47 10.72
CA VAL A 21 -15.28 3.68 9.69
C VAL A 21 -14.03 2.88 10.00
N LEU A 22 -13.58 2.84 11.26
CA LEU A 22 -12.42 2.02 11.65
C LEU A 22 -12.66 0.53 11.40
N ILE A 23 -13.81 -0.01 11.81
CA ILE A 23 -14.16 -1.42 11.58
C ILE A 23 -14.21 -1.70 10.07
N TRP A 24 -14.78 -0.80 9.28
CA TRP A 24 -14.82 -0.92 7.83
C TRP A 24 -13.40 -0.92 7.22
N ALA A 25 -12.52 -0.02 7.64
CA ALA A 25 -11.14 0.07 7.17
C ALA A 25 -10.33 -1.20 7.48
N VAL A 26 -10.49 -1.75 8.69
CA VAL A 26 -9.91 -3.04 9.08
C VAL A 26 -10.44 -4.17 8.20
N LYS A 27 -11.75 -4.25 8.00
CA LYS A 27 -12.35 -5.28 7.11
C LYS A 27 -11.94 -5.14 5.64
N LYS A 28 -11.56 -3.94 5.20
CA LYS A 28 -11.06 -3.67 3.85
C LYS A 28 -9.58 -4.07 3.68
N GLY A 29 -8.91 -4.54 4.74
CA GLY A 29 -7.51 -4.92 4.69
C GLY A 29 -6.55 -3.73 4.62
N GLN A 30 -6.98 -2.51 4.98
CA GLN A 30 -6.13 -1.31 4.90
C GLN A 30 -4.85 -1.41 5.75
N TYR A 31 -4.84 -2.27 6.77
CA TYR A 31 -3.71 -2.49 7.66
C TYR A 31 -2.92 -3.77 7.36
N GLU A 32 -3.23 -4.47 6.27
CA GLU A 32 -2.55 -5.73 5.91
C GLU A 32 -1.18 -5.49 5.23
N ASP A 33 -0.99 -4.35 4.57
CA ASP A 33 0.24 -4.01 3.83
C ASP A 33 1.08 -2.91 4.51
N LEU A 34 1.06 -2.85 5.85
CA LEU A 34 1.88 -1.89 6.60
C LEU A 34 3.39 -2.18 6.46
N ASP A 35 3.76 -3.45 6.29
CA ASP A 35 5.15 -3.89 6.10
C ASP A 35 5.66 -3.56 4.69
N GLY A 36 4.83 -3.69 3.65
CA GLY A 36 5.24 -3.43 2.27
C GLY A 36 5.51 -1.96 1.99
N ASP A 37 4.71 -1.05 2.55
CA ASP A 37 4.94 0.40 2.43
C ASP A 37 6.19 0.86 3.19
N ALA A 38 6.45 0.31 4.37
CA ALA A 38 7.67 0.60 5.13
C ALA A 38 8.92 0.01 4.46
N ASN A 39 8.81 -1.17 3.85
CA ASN A 39 9.90 -1.78 3.11
C ASN A 39 10.24 -0.99 1.84
N ARG A 40 9.24 -0.47 1.13
CA ARG A 40 9.43 0.42 -0.03
C ARG A 40 10.18 1.69 0.35
N ILE A 41 9.84 2.36 1.45
CA ILE A 41 10.55 3.61 1.82
C ILE A 41 12.01 3.41 2.27
N LEU A 42 12.38 2.20 2.71
CA LEU A 42 13.74 1.86 3.11
C LEU A 42 14.55 1.21 1.99
N MET A 43 13.91 0.50 1.05
CA MET A 43 14.57 -0.24 -0.05
C MET A 43 14.48 0.47 -1.41
N ASP A 44 13.56 1.40 -1.63
CA ASP A 44 13.42 2.11 -2.93
C ASP A 44 14.60 3.07 -3.22
N ASP A 45 15.40 3.43 -2.21
CA ASP A 45 16.61 4.24 -2.38
C ASP A 45 17.80 3.43 -2.97
N ASP A 46 17.76 2.09 -2.90
CA ASP A 46 18.91 1.25 -3.28
C ASP A 46 18.80 0.67 -4.71
N ASP A 47 17.59 0.50 -5.25
CA ASP A 47 17.41 -0.16 -6.56
C ASP A 47 17.52 0.80 -7.77
N ALA A 48 17.15 2.07 -7.61
CA ALA A 48 17.22 3.05 -8.71
C ALA A 48 18.65 3.54 -9.00
N LEU A 49 19.61 3.26 -8.10
CA LEU A 49 21.00 3.71 -8.19
C LEU A 49 21.99 2.60 -8.56
N LEU A 50 21.53 1.37 -8.83
CA LEU A 50 22.40 0.28 -9.27
C LEU A 50 22.45 0.22 -10.81
N PRO A 51 23.46 0.82 -11.47
CA PRO A 51 23.67 0.63 -12.90
C PRO A 51 24.10 -0.83 -13.15
N GLY A 52 23.17 -1.68 -13.59
CA GLY A 52 23.54 -3.04 -14.00
C GLY A 52 22.42 -4.03 -14.31
N ASN A 53 21.20 -3.82 -13.83
CA ASN A 53 20.20 -4.89 -13.81
C ASN A 53 19.29 -4.94 -15.05
N ASP A 54 19.32 -3.90 -15.89
CA ASP A 54 18.58 -3.83 -17.15
C ASP A 54 19.23 -4.66 -18.27
N GLU A 55 20.57 -4.80 -18.25
CA GLU A 55 21.30 -5.56 -19.26
C GLU A 55 21.11 -7.08 -19.11
N GLU A 56 20.96 -7.59 -17.88
CA GLU A 56 20.79 -9.03 -17.66
C GLU A 56 19.39 -9.51 -18.07
N LYS A 57 18.35 -8.68 -17.87
CA LYS A 57 17.00 -8.97 -18.37
C LYS A 57 16.97 -8.98 -19.90
N GLN A 58 17.60 -8.00 -20.56
CA GLN A 58 17.66 -7.94 -22.03
C GLN A 58 18.50 -9.10 -22.63
N ARG A 59 19.64 -9.46 -22.03
CA ARG A 59 20.44 -10.62 -22.51
C ARG A 59 19.70 -11.94 -22.38
N LYS A 60 18.85 -12.12 -21.35
CA LYS A 60 18.02 -13.34 -21.22
C LYS A 60 16.81 -13.36 -22.16
N THR A 61 16.33 -12.22 -22.65
CA THR A 61 15.28 -12.20 -23.68
C THR A 61 15.87 -12.48 -25.06
N ASP A 62 17.03 -11.89 -25.35
CA ASP A 62 17.74 -12.06 -26.62
C ASP A 62 18.25 -13.50 -26.80
N ARG A 63 18.86 -14.09 -25.77
CA ARG A 63 19.38 -15.47 -25.83
C ARG A 63 18.28 -16.55 -25.84
N ARG A 64 17.05 -16.22 -25.42
CA ARG A 64 15.89 -17.14 -25.51
C ARG A 64 15.18 -17.06 -26.86
N ASN A 65 15.40 -16.00 -27.62
CA ASN A 65 14.91 -15.87 -28.99
C ASN A 65 15.97 -16.40 -29.97
N TRP A 66 16.37 -17.65 -29.79
CA TRP A 66 17.17 -18.34 -30.78
C TRP A 66 16.18 -18.96 -31.77
N PRO A 67 16.05 -18.46 -33.01
CA PRO A 67 15.34 -19.20 -34.03
C PRO A 67 16.13 -20.48 -34.25
N ASP A 68 15.55 -21.60 -33.81
CA ASP A 68 15.98 -22.93 -34.24
C ASP A 68 16.01 -22.88 -35.78
N ALA A 69 17.21 -22.81 -36.33
CA ALA A 69 17.48 -22.94 -37.75
C ALA A 69 18.01 -24.36 -37.94
N ASP A 70 17.03 -25.23 -38.19
CA ASP A 70 17.08 -26.37 -39.11
C ASP A 70 18.15 -26.28 -40.22
#